data_AF-A0A103XJQ8-F1
#
_entry.id   AF-A0A103XJQ8-F1
#
_cell.length_a   1.000
_cell.length_b   1.000
_cell.length_c   1.000
_cell.angle_alpha   90.00
_cell.angle_beta   90.00
_cell.angle_gamma   90.00
#
_symmetry.space_group_name_H-M   'P 1'
#
loop_
_entity.id
_entity.type
_entity.pdbx_description
1 polymer ?
#
loop_
_entity_poly.entity_id
_entity_poly.type
_entity_poly.pdbx_seq_one_letter_code
_entity_poly.pdbx_strand_id
1 'polypeptide(L)'
;MGLFDENMVIEPLSMAFDLVLIENQIPFFVLQDTFECTCSRFKPEVASLNELIILGLVPALAFFLPEVNIKDINVNVCTTHIRILGFIHNCCRPPDDVEKDWSSDSETYYSAVELDRAGVNFKPHHQPQDRQWPMDIQLELPRFSWCRPWAKPILRMPLLGIHNFTELVFRNLIAYEQLSPGSVRHYVTSWMY
;
A
#
# COMPACT_ATOMS: atom_id res chain seq x y z
N MET A 1 21.73 28.64 0.92
CA MET A 1 20.33 28.56 1.40
C MET A 1 19.49 29.28 0.37
N GLY A 2 19.16 28.56 -0.72
CA GLY A 2 18.45 29.08 -1.88
C GLY A 2 17.20 28.24 -2.08
N LEU A 3 16.11 28.92 -2.40
CA LEU A 3 14.76 28.41 -2.55
C LEU A 3 14.70 27.07 -3.31
N PHE A 4 14.09 26.07 -2.68
CA PHE A 4 13.44 25.00 -3.41
C PHE A 4 12.10 25.58 -3.89
N ASP A 5 12.02 25.89 -5.18
CA ASP A 5 10.80 26.38 -5.83
C ASP A 5 9.67 25.35 -5.67
N GLU A 6 8.49 25.80 -5.25
CA GLU A 6 7.28 24.96 -5.12
C GLU A 6 6.92 24.27 -6.44
N ASN A 7 7.27 24.87 -7.58
CA ASN A 7 7.11 24.28 -8.92
C ASN A 7 8.01 23.05 -9.16
N MET A 8 9.15 22.95 -8.47
CA MET A 8 10.09 21.83 -8.59
C MET A 8 9.60 20.58 -7.84
N VAL A 9 8.60 20.72 -6.98
CA VAL A 9 7.97 19.62 -6.21
C VAL A 9 6.77 19.04 -6.96
N ILE A 10 6.13 19.82 -7.84
CA ILE A 10 4.94 19.40 -8.60
C ILE A 10 5.30 18.49 -9.78
N GLU A 11 6.37 18.78 -10.53
CA GLU A 11 6.80 17.94 -11.66
C GLU A 11 7.13 16.49 -11.27
N PRO A 12 7.93 16.23 -10.21
CA PRO A 12 8.21 14.86 -9.75
C PRO A 12 6.94 14.13 -9.31
N LEU A 13 5.98 14.85 -8.74
CA LEU A 13 4.73 14.29 -8.26
C LEU A 13 3.83 13.84 -9.42
N SER A 14 3.70 14.65 -10.47
CA SER A 14 2.96 14.26 -11.68
C SER A 14 3.58 13.05 -12.36
N MET A 15 4.92 13.02 -12.47
CA MET A 15 5.63 11.88 -13.06
C MET A 15 5.44 10.60 -12.23
N ALA A 16 5.45 10.70 -10.91
CA ALA A 16 5.20 9.56 -10.03
C ALA A 16 3.80 8.96 -10.26
N PHE A 17 2.76 9.78 -10.41
CA PHE A 17 1.42 9.29 -10.68
C PHE A 17 1.27 8.70 -12.08
N ASP A 18 1.92 9.28 -13.10
CA ASP A 18 1.94 8.70 -14.44
C ASP A 18 2.55 7.30 -14.45
N LEU A 19 3.59 7.07 -13.65
CA LEU A 19 4.23 5.75 -13.49
C LEU A 19 3.35 4.72 -12.76
N VAL A 20 2.32 5.17 -12.03
CA VAL A 20 1.32 4.33 -11.37
C VAL A 20 0.17 3.98 -12.32
N LEU A 21 0.04 4.61 -13.48
CA LEU A 21 -0.99 4.23 -14.44
C LEU A 21 -0.67 2.88 -15.08
N ILE A 22 -1.65 2.00 -15.16
CA ILE A 22 -1.48 0.65 -15.72
C ILE A 22 -1.10 0.67 -17.20
N GLU A 23 -1.49 1.73 -17.91
CA GLU A 23 -1.13 2.00 -19.31
C GLU A 23 0.32 2.48 -19.49
N ASN A 24 0.94 3.04 -18.44
CA ASN A 24 2.30 3.59 -18.46
C ASN A 24 3.31 2.70 -17.71
N GLN A 25 3.05 1.39 -17.63
CA GLN A 25 3.95 0.49 -16.93
C GLN A 25 5.24 0.24 -17.72
N ILE A 26 6.33 0.82 -17.24
CA ILE A 26 7.68 0.54 -17.71
C ILE A 26 8.19 -0.72 -16.99
N PRO A 27 8.71 -1.73 -17.70
CA PRO A 27 9.36 -2.87 -17.04
C PRO A 27 10.54 -2.41 -16.19
N PHE A 28 10.65 -2.91 -14.95
CA PHE A 28 11.69 -2.45 -14.02
C PHE A 28 13.11 -2.64 -14.54
N PHE A 29 13.40 -3.67 -15.34
CA PHE A 29 14.72 -3.85 -15.95
C PHE A 29 15.12 -2.65 -16.84
N VAL A 30 14.16 -2.03 -17.54
CA VAL A 30 14.43 -0.84 -18.36
C VAL A 30 14.81 0.33 -17.46
N LEU A 31 14.15 0.48 -16.31
CA LEU A 31 14.49 1.50 -15.31
C LEU A 31 15.87 1.24 -14.71
N GLN A 32 16.20 -0.03 -14.45
CA GLN A 32 17.50 -0.45 -13.95
C GLN A 32 18.61 -0.16 -14.95
N ASP A 33 18.48 -0.60 -16.20
CA ASP A 33 19.44 -0.34 -17.26
C ASP A 33 19.62 1.18 -17.48
N THR A 34 18.51 1.94 -17.46
CA THR A 34 18.55 3.40 -17.59
C THR A 34 19.31 4.04 -16.43
N PHE A 35 19.06 3.62 -15.19
CA PHE A 35 19.73 4.12 -13.99
C PHE A 35 21.23 3.81 -14.00
N GLU A 36 21.60 2.58 -14.36
CA GLU A 36 23.00 2.14 -14.46
C GLU A 36 23.75 2.90 -15.57
N CYS A 37 23.09 3.18 -16.70
CA CYS A 37 23.68 3.93 -17.81
C CYS A 37 23.78 5.45 -17.56
N THR A 38 22.99 5.99 -16.63
CA THR A 38 22.90 7.43 -16.35
C THR A 38 23.38 7.77 -14.94
N CYS A 39 22.50 7.71 -13.95
CA CYS A 39 22.73 8.16 -12.58
C CYS A 39 23.94 7.50 -11.92
N SER A 40 24.10 6.18 -12.07
CA SER A 40 25.23 5.45 -11.49
C SER A 40 26.58 5.91 -12.05
N ARG A 41 26.62 6.31 -13.33
CA ARG A 41 27.83 6.82 -14.00
C ARG A 41 28.17 8.26 -13.66
N PHE A 42 27.17 9.11 -13.46
CA PHE A 42 27.39 10.56 -13.26
C PHE A 42 27.41 10.99 -11.80
N LYS A 43 26.80 10.21 -10.90
CA LYS A 43 26.79 10.47 -9.45
C LYS A 43 26.80 9.14 -8.69
N PRO A 44 27.96 8.52 -8.47
CA PRO A 44 28.07 7.22 -7.81
C PRO A 44 27.64 7.24 -6.32
N GLU A 45 27.46 8.42 -5.73
CA GLU A 45 26.95 8.60 -4.36
C GLU A 45 25.40 8.62 -4.28
N VAL A 46 24.70 8.49 -5.41
CA VAL A 46 23.22 8.49 -5.43
C VAL A 46 22.71 7.15 -4.91
N ALA A 47 21.65 7.25 -4.11
CA ALA A 47 20.84 6.14 -3.63
C ALA A 47 20.51 5.13 -4.76
N SER A 48 20.36 3.86 -4.42
CA SER A 48 19.96 2.79 -5.34
C SER A 48 18.67 3.15 -6.10
N LEU A 49 18.45 2.52 -7.27
CA LEU A 49 17.21 2.72 -8.03
C LEU A 49 15.96 2.49 -7.18
N ASN A 50 15.99 1.50 -6.28
CA ASN A 50 14.91 1.24 -5.34
C ASN A 50 14.65 2.42 -4.43
N GLU A 51 15.68 3.04 -3.87
CA GLU A 51 15.55 4.22 -3.02
C GLU A 51 15.02 5.42 -3.82
N LEU A 52 15.41 5.59 -5.09
CA LEU A 52 14.88 6.65 -5.95
C LEU A 52 13.41 6.42 -6.32
N ILE A 53 13.04 5.19 -6.65
CA ILE A 53 11.65 4.82 -6.91
C ILE A 53 10.83 5.01 -5.65
N ILE A 54 11.31 4.58 -4.49
CA ILE A 54 10.64 4.82 -3.21
C ILE A 54 10.50 6.32 -2.98
N LEU A 55 11.57 7.10 -3.06
CA LEU A 55 11.52 8.57 -2.86
C LEU A 55 10.56 9.26 -3.83
N GLY A 56 10.54 8.85 -5.10
CA GLY A 56 9.63 9.38 -6.11
C GLY A 56 8.17 8.95 -5.90
N LEU A 57 7.94 7.73 -5.41
CA LEU A 57 6.61 7.18 -5.13
C LEU A 57 6.13 7.47 -3.72
N VAL A 58 6.98 7.97 -2.81
CA VAL A 58 6.61 8.34 -1.44
C VAL A 58 5.36 9.20 -1.43
N PRO A 59 5.15 10.20 -2.30
CA PRO A 59 3.89 10.93 -2.32
C PRO A 59 2.65 10.09 -2.69
N ALA A 60 2.80 9.12 -3.58
CA ALA A 60 1.74 8.16 -3.93
C ALA A 60 1.49 7.14 -2.81
N LEU A 61 2.55 6.81 -2.05
CA LEU A 61 2.54 5.90 -0.92
C LEU A 61 2.19 6.57 0.41
N ALA A 62 2.38 7.88 0.56
CA ALA A 62 2.21 8.65 1.80
C ALA A 62 0.78 8.57 2.31
N PHE A 63 -0.15 8.37 1.38
CA PHE A 63 -1.53 8.07 1.66
C PHE A 63 -1.76 6.72 2.37
N PHE A 64 -1.03 5.67 1.98
CA PHE A 64 -1.04 4.34 2.64
C PHE A 64 -0.16 4.31 3.90
N LEU A 65 0.85 5.17 3.92
CA LEU A 65 2.01 5.07 4.79
C LEU A 65 2.36 6.43 5.39
N PRO A 66 1.49 7.02 6.22
CA PRO A 66 1.73 8.35 6.76
C PRO A 66 3.01 8.47 7.59
N GLU A 67 3.61 7.34 8.00
CA GLU A 67 4.77 7.30 8.89
C GLU A 67 5.83 6.26 8.50
N VAL A 68 5.92 5.87 7.22
CA VAL A 68 6.96 4.90 6.82
C VAL A 68 8.32 5.56 6.77
N ASN A 69 9.20 5.08 7.64
CA ASN A 69 10.62 5.23 7.47
C ASN A 69 11.01 4.38 6.25
N ILE A 70 11.52 5.04 5.20
CA ILE A 70 11.95 4.43 3.92
C ILE A 70 12.84 3.19 4.14
N LYS A 71 13.55 3.15 5.27
CA LYS A 71 14.44 2.06 5.70
C LYS A 71 13.72 0.78 6.13
N ASP A 72 12.46 0.87 6.53
CA ASP A 72 11.66 -0.26 6.99
C ASP A 72 10.95 -0.96 5.83
N ILE A 73 10.93 -0.34 4.64
CA ILE A 73 10.49 -1.01 3.41
C ILE A 73 11.60 -1.97 2.96
N ASN A 74 11.65 -3.16 3.57
CA ASN A 74 12.51 -4.25 3.10
C ASN A 74 11.92 -4.83 1.82
N VAL A 75 12.17 -4.15 0.71
CA VAL A 75 11.75 -4.63 -0.60
C VAL A 75 12.70 -5.75 -1.01
N ASN A 76 12.32 -6.99 -0.73
CA ASN A 76 12.88 -8.11 -1.46
C ASN A 76 12.39 -8.01 -2.90
N VAL A 77 13.11 -7.24 -3.72
CA VAL A 77 12.86 -7.05 -5.15
C VAL A 77 13.16 -8.39 -5.82
N CYS A 78 12.18 -9.28 -5.79
CA CYS A 78 12.24 -10.53 -6.52
C CYS A 78 12.31 -10.15 -8.01
N THR A 79 13.46 -10.41 -8.61
CA THR A 79 13.99 -9.79 -9.83
C THR A 79 13.25 -10.12 -11.12
N THR A 80 12.11 -10.81 -11.06
CA THR A 80 11.56 -11.41 -12.27
C THR A 80 10.52 -10.57 -12.99
N HIS A 81 9.55 -9.90 -12.36
CA HIS A 81 8.53 -9.13 -13.13
C HIS A 81 7.95 -7.89 -12.42
N ILE A 82 8.75 -7.17 -11.63
CA ILE A 82 8.23 -6.01 -10.88
C ILE A 82 7.91 -4.87 -11.86
N ARG A 83 6.62 -4.56 -11.98
CA ARG A 83 6.12 -3.28 -12.49
C ARG A 83 6.10 -2.30 -11.33
N ILE A 84 6.14 -0.98 -11.56
CA ILE A 84 6.02 0.03 -10.48
C ILE A 84 4.76 -0.22 -9.66
N LEU A 85 3.69 -0.63 -10.32
CA LEU A 85 2.47 -0.99 -9.61
C LEU A 85 2.60 -2.26 -8.76
N GLY A 86 3.34 -3.26 -9.24
CA GLY A 86 3.64 -4.47 -8.47
C GLY A 86 4.49 -4.17 -7.24
N PHE A 87 5.36 -3.17 -7.31
CA PHE A 87 6.10 -2.66 -6.16
C PHE A 87 5.14 -2.08 -5.10
N ILE A 88 4.23 -1.18 -5.51
CA ILE A 88 3.25 -0.56 -4.61
C ILE A 88 2.30 -1.61 -4.03
N HIS A 89 1.87 -2.56 -4.86
CA HIS A 89 1.03 -3.68 -4.44
C HIS A 89 1.72 -4.53 -3.36
N ASN A 90 3.01 -4.81 -3.51
CA ASN A 90 3.80 -5.52 -2.50
C ASN A 90 3.92 -4.76 -1.18
N CYS A 91 3.88 -3.42 -1.18
CA CYS A 91 3.81 -2.65 0.07
C CYS A 91 2.51 -2.93 0.84
N CYS A 92 1.44 -3.34 0.15
CA CYS A 92 0.16 -3.71 0.76
C CYS A 92 0.11 -5.19 1.18
N ARG A 93 1.23 -5.93 1.10
CA ARG A 93 1.25 -7.37 1.39
C ARG A 93 1.32 -7.63 2.91
N PRO A 94 0.47 -8.50 3.48
CA PRO A 94 0.61 -8.93 4.87
C PRO A 94 1.85 -9.83 5.07
N PRO A 95 2.50 -9.84 6.25
CA PRO A 95 3.72 -10.62 6.50
C PRO A 95 3.48 -12.13 6.44
N ASP A 96 2.33 -12.59 6.94
CA ASP A 96 1.94 -14.01 7.01
C ASP A 96 1.05 -14.41 5.83
N ASP A 97 1.50 -14.11 4.61
CA ASP A 97 0.82 -14.46 3.38
C ASP A 97 0.97 -15.96 3.03
N VAL A 98 0.49 -16.82 3.92
CA VAL A 98 0.39 -18.27 3.66
C VAL A 98 -0.77 -18.49 2.71
N GLU A 99 -0.61 -19.36 1.71
CA GLU A 99 -1.75 -19.92 0.95
C GLU A 99 -2.68 -20.62 1.94
N LYS A 100 -3.69 -19.90 2.41
CA LYS A 100 -4.88 -20.55 2.92
C LYS A 100 -5.70 -20.93 1.70
N ASP A 101 -5.89 -22.23 1.52
CA ASP A 101 -6.80 -22.79 0.54
C ASP A 101 -8.21 -22.35 0.98
N TRP A 102 -8.65 -21.20 0.49
CA TRP A 102 -9.98 -20.66 0.76
C TRP A 102 -10.98 -21.48 -0.05
N SER A 103 -11.30 -22.68 0.43
CA SER A 103 -12.45 -23.43 -0.05
C SER A 103 -13.69 -22.54 0.10
N SER A 104 -14.26 -22.18 -1.04
CA SER A 104 -15.32 -21.17 -1.21
C SER A 104 -16.68 -21.62 -0.66
N ASP A 105 -16.76 -21.89 0.64
CA ASP A 105 -18.04 -22.12 1.30
C ASP A 105 -18.50 -20.81 1.98
N SER A 106 -19.22 -20.02 1.17
CA SER A 106 -20.01 -18.84 1.54
C SER A 106 -19.35 -17.87 2.54
N GLU A 107 -18.38 -17.08 2.07
CA GLU A 107 -17.99 -15.88 2.83
C GLU A 107 -19.13 -14.87 2.77
N THR A 108 -19.84 -14.74 3.89
CA THR A 108 -20.78 -13.64 4.08
C THR A 108 -19.95 -12.40 4.36
N TYR A 109 -19.73 -11.57 3.33
CA TYR A 109 -19.10 -10.27 3.52
C TYR A 109 -20.12 -9.34 4.19
N TYR A 110 -19.74 -8.74 5.31
CA TYR A 110 -20.54 -7.73 5.98
C TYR A 110 -19.99 -6.36 5.64
N SER A 111 -20.85 -5.49 5.13
CA SER A 111 -20.50 -4.10 4.90
C SER A 111 -20.15 -3.40 6.22
N ALA A 112 -19.34 -2.34 6.13
CA ALA A 112 -19.03 -1.51 7.30
C ALA A 112 -20.28 -1.00 8.03
N VAL A 113 -21.36 -0.74 7.27
CA VAL A 113 -22.66 -0.31 7.81
C VAL A 113 -23.36 -1.44 8.58
N GLU A 114 -23.30 -2.67 8.09
CA GLU A 114 -23.87 -3.83 8.80
C GLU A 114 -23.12 -4.13 10.09
N LEU A 115 -21.78 -4.03 10.06
CA LEU A 115 -20.94 -4.18 11.25
C LEU A 115 -21.22 -3.08 12.29
N ASP A 116 -21.35 -1.82 11.86
CA ASP A 116 -21.73 -0.71 12.74
C ASP A 116 -23.12 -0.94 13.38
N ARG A 117 -24.10 -1.37 12.57
CA ARG A 117 -25.44 -1.74 13.05
C ARG A 117 -25.43 -2.91 14.03
N ALA A 118 -24.51 -3.87 13.85
CA ALA A 118 -24.27 -4.97 14.77
C ALA A 118 -23.54 -4.53 16.05
N GLY A 119 -23.14 -3.25 16.16
CA GLY A 119 -22.50 -2.68 17.33
C GLY A 119 -20.98 -2.76 17.33
N VAL A 120 -20.35 -3.03 16.20
CA VAL A 120 -18.89 -2.95 16.04
C VAL A 120 -18.46 -1.49 15.97
N ASN A 121 -17.47 -1.10 16.78
CA ASN A 121 -16.91 0.24 16.72
C ASN A 121 -15.66 0.25 15.83
N PHE A 122 -15.55 1.21 14.92
CA PHE A 122 -14.35 1.41 14.11
C PHE A 122 -13.43 2.44 14.77
N LYS A 123 -12.14 2.13 14.89
CA LYS A 123 -11.15 3.05 15.44
C LYS A 123 -9.83 2.97 14.68
N PRO A 124 -9.03 4.04 14.65
CA PRO A 124 -7.66 3.92 14.17
C PRO A 124 -6.83 3.02 15.10
N HIS A 125 -5.72 2.51 14.58
CA HIS A 125 -4.63 1.97 15.40
C HIS A 125 -4.18 3.02 16.44
N HIS A 126 -3.77 2.56 17.63
CA HIS A 126 -3.33 3.50 18.68
C HIS A 126 -2.01 4.17 18.32
N GLN A 127 -1.09 3.38 17.77
CA GLN A 127 0.20 3.80 17.31
C GLN A 127 0.55 3.12 15.97
N PRO A 128 1.39 3.75 15.14
CA PRO A 128 1.85 3.19 13.85
C PRO A 128 2.59 1.86 13.97
N GLN A 129 3.15 1.57 15.15
CA GLN A 129 3.85 0.32 15.46
C GLN A 129 2.92 -0.83 15.87
N ASP A 130 1.63 -0.56 16.07
CA ASP A 130 0.64 -1.58 16.38
C ASP A 130 0.19 -2.34 15.13
N ARG A 131 0.31 -1.72 13.95
CA ARG A 131 0.02 -2.36 12.66
C ARG A 131 1.18 -3.22 12.21
N GLN A 132 0.88 -4.44 11.76
CA GLN A 132 1.90 -5.33 11.21
C GLN A 132 2.30 -4.97 9.77
N TRP A 133 1.39 -4.31 9.05
CA TRP A 133 1.56 -3.91 7.65
C TRP A 133 0.59 -2.76 7.32
N PRO A 134 0.70 -2.12 6.15
CA PRO A 134 0.00 -0.87 5.85
C PRO A 134 -1.52 -0.89 5.93
N MET A 135 -2.16 -1.99 5.47
CA MET A 135 -3.61 -2.12 5.48
C MET A 135 -4.12 -3.07 6.58
N ASP A 136 -3.34 -3.23 7.64
CA ASP A 136 -3.66 -4.13 8.74
C ASP A 136 -4.98 -3.77 9.44
N ILE A 137 -5.88 -4.74 9.54
CA ILE A 137 -7.15 -4.62 10.27
C ILE A 137 -7.13 -5.60 11.43
N GLN A 138 -7.37 -5.11 12.64
CA GLN A 138 -7.32 -5.92 13.85
C GLN A 138 -8.67 -5.88 14.59
N LEU A 139 -9.19 -7.06 14.94
CA LEU A 139 -10.39 -7.18 15.77
C LEU A 139 -10.02 -7.29 17.25
N GLU A 140 -10.45 -6.32 18.05
CA GLU A 140 -10.35 -6.34 19.51
C GLU A 140 -11.70 -6.72 20.12
N LEU A 141 -11.73 -7.88 20.77
CA LEU A 141 -12.88 -8.33 21.54
C LEU A 141 -12.78 -7.87 23.00
N PRO A 142 -13.91 -7.53 23.66
CA PRO A 142 -13.90 -7.17 25.07
C PRO A 142 -13.34 -8.31 25.94
N ARG A 143 -12.33 -8.01 26.76
CA ARG A 143 -11.90 -8.94 27.81
C ARG A 143 -13.00 -9.02 28.88
N PHE A 144 -13.49 -10.23 29.14
CA PHE A 144 -14.58 -10.54 30.09
C PHE A 144 -15.99 -10.08 29.67
N SER A 145 -16.49 -10.57 28.53
CA SER A 145 -17.85 -10.30 28.03
C SER A 145 -18.96 -10.58 29.04
N TRP A 146 -18.73 -11.48 30.00
CA TRP A 146 -19.66 -11.83 31.07
C TRP A 146 -19.79 -10.75 32.15
N CYS A 147 -18.75 -9.96 32.41
CA CYS A 147 -18.77 -8.85 33.37
C CYS A 147 -19.11 -7.50 32.72
N ARG A 148 -19.03 -7.41 31.38
CA ARG A 148 -19.33 -6.19 30.60
C ARG A 148 -20.14 -6.54 29.34
N PRO A 149 -21.43 -6.91 29.48
CA PRO A 149 -22.26 -7.30 28.33
C PRO A 149 -22.49 -6.15 27.34
N TRP A 150 -22.28 -4.90 27.79
CA TRP A 150 -22.40 -3.70 26.97
C TRP A 150 -21.11 -3.33 26.23
N ALA A 151 -20.00 -4.04 26.47
CA ALA A 151 -18.75 -3.75 25.80
C ALA A 151 -18.84 -4.19 24.34
N LYS A 152 -18.60 -3.25 23.45
CA LYS A 152 -18.67 -3.44 22.00
C LYS A 152 -17.33 -3.91 21.45
N PRO A 153 -17.31 -4.83 20.47
CA PRO A 153 -16.10 -5.16 19.73
C PRO A 153 -15.58 -3.92 19.00
N ILE A 154 -14.26 -3.84 18.85
CA ILE A 154 -13.59 -2.73 18.15
C ILE A 154 -12.85 -3.32 16.96
N LEU A 155 -13.12 -2.80 15.77
CA LEU A 155 -12.31 -3.04 14.59
C LEU A 155 -11.31 -1.89 14.45
N ARG A 156 -10.03 -2.20 14.61
CA ARG A 156 -8.95 -1.25 14.34
C ARG A 156 -8.49 -1.33 12.91
N MET A 157 -8.29 -0.18 12.30
CA MET A 157 -7.89 -0.08 10.90
C MET A 157 -6.91 1.08 10.70
N PRO A 158 -6.14 1.10 9.60
CA PRO A 158 -5.31 2.25 9.27
C PRO A 158 -6.15 3.49 9.04
N LEU A 159 -5.59 4.66 9.38
CA LEU A 159 -6.16 5.93 8.95
C LEU A 159 -5.77 6.18 7.50
N LEU A 160 -6.77 6.31 6.64
CA LEU A 160 -6.58 6.49 5.20
C LEU A 160 -6.99 7.93 4.80
N GLY A 161 -6.01 8.78 4.44
CA GLY A 161 -6.25 10.22 4.22
C GLY A 161 -6.65 10.59 2.79
N ILE A 162 -7.93 10.60 2.42
CA ILE A 162 -8.33 10.68 1.00
C ILE A 162 -7.80 11.96 0.32
N HIS A 163 -7.05 11.78 -0.77
CA HIS A 163 -6.48 12.84 -1.60
C HIS A 163 -6.97 12.75 -3.06
N ASN A 164 -6.70 13.78 -3.86
CA ASN A 164 -7.13 13.84 -5.26
C ASN A 164 -6.64 12.65 -6.13
N PHE A 165 -5.52 12.03 -5.75
CA PHE A 165 -4.92 10.91 -6.48
C PHE A 165 -5.25 9.54 -5.88
N THR A 166 -5.95 9.48 -4.75
CA THR A 166 -6.31 8.24 -4.07
C THR A 166 -7.08 7.30 -4.99
N GLU A 167 -8.09 7.82 -5.70
CA GLU A 167 -8.89 7.02 -6.64
C GLU A 167 -8.03 6.47 -7.78
N LEU A 168 -7.15 7.30 -8.34
CA LEU A 168 -6.25 6.91 -9.42
C LEU A 168 -5.35 5.74 -9.00
N VAL A 169 -4.73 5.84 -7.82
CA VAL A 169 -3.85 4.79 -7.31
C VAL A 169 -4.64 3.50 -7.06
N PHE A 170 -5.79 3.58 -6.37
CA PHE A 170 -6.60 2.40 -6.09
C PHE A 170 -7.16 1.74 -7.33
N ARG A 171 -7.71 2.51 -8.28
CA ARG A 171 -8.26 1.96 -9.52
C ARG A 171 -7.20 1.18 -10.30
N ASN A 172 -5.98 1.71 -10.38
CA ASN A 172 -4.89 1.02 -11.07
C ASN A 172 -4.44 -0.23 -10.30
N LEU A 173 -4.34 -0.18 -8.97
CA LEU A 173 -4.02 -1.36 -8.14
C LEU A 173 -5.07 -2.47 -8.27
N ILE A 174 -6.36 -2.12 -8.22
CA ILE A 174 -7.47 -3.06 -8.44
C ILE A 174 -7.37 -3.65 -9.86
N ALA A 175 -7.16 -2.82 -10.88
CA ALA A 175 -7.01 -3.29 -12.25
C ALA A 175 -5.82 -4.25 -12.41
N TYR A 176 -4.71 -4.01 -11.71
CA TYR A 176 -3.55 -4.90 -11.73
C TYR A 176 -3.79 -6.25 -11.08
N GLU A 177 -4.52 -6.29 -9.96
CA GLU A 177 -4.97 -7.53 -9.33
C GLU A 177 -5.91 -8.30 -10.27
N GLN A 178 -6.81 -7.60 -10.96
CA GLN A 178 -7.79 -8.21 -11.87
C GLN A 178 -7.18 -8.69 -13.19
N LEU A 179 -6.16 -8.00 -13.72
CA LEU A 179 -5.49 -8.36 -14.98
C LEU A 179 -4.41 -9.45 -14.81
N SER A 180 -4.10 -9.83 -13.57
CA SER A 180 -3.09 -10.86 -13.25
C SER A 180 -3.69 -12.06 -12.48
N PRO A 181 -4.81 -12.65 -12.95
CA PRO A 181 -5.53 -13.68 -12.21
C PRO A 181 -4.65 -14.91 -11.97
N GLY A 182 -4.58 -15.37 -10.72
CA GLY A 182 -3.81 -16.54 -10.30
C GLY A 182 -2.32 -16.30 -10.03
N SER A 183 -1.78 -15.13 -10.34
CA SER A 183 -0.38 -14.76 -10.01
C SER A 183 -0.29 -13.66 -8.96
N VAL A 184 -1.35 -12.87 -8.78
CA VAL A 184 -1.40 -11.75 -7.84
C VAL A 184 -2.61 -11.91 -6.92
N ARG A 185 -2.41 -11.73 -5.61
CA ARG A 185 -3.49 -11.80 -4.61
C ARG A 185 -4.24 -10.47 -4.50
N HIS A 186 -5.49 -10.55 -4.04
CA HIS A 186 -6.43 -9.43 -3.92
C HIS A 186 -6.28 -8.62 -2.62
N TYR A 187 -5.08 -8.14 -2.29
CA TYR A 187 -4.84 -7.38 -1.04
C TYR A 187 -5.59 -6.04 -1.02
N VAL A 188 -5.63 -5.36 -2.16
CA VAL A 188 -6.25 -4.04 -2.30
C VAL A 188 -7.74 -4.19 -2.58
N THR A 189 -8.13 -5.11 -3.46
CA THR A 189 -9.55 -5.33 -3.79
C THR A 189 -10.35 -5.84 -2.59
N SER A 190 -9.81 -6.75 -1.78
CA SER A 190 -10.51 -7.26 -0.59
C SER A 190 -10.76 -6.20 0.49
N TRP A 191 -9.95 -5.15 0.53
CA TRP A 191 -10.14 -4.03 1.47
C TRP A 191 -11.24 -3.06 1.03
N MET A 192 -11.59 -3.05 -0.25
CA MET A 192 -12.52 -2.10 -0.87
C MET A 192 -13.96 -2.63 -1.04
N TYR A 193 -14.18 -3.92 -0.80
CA TYR A 193 -15.47 -4.59 -0.94
C TYR A 193 -16.19 -4.80 0.40
#